data_AF-A0A9P4Z0L9-F1
#
_entry.id   AF-A0A9P4Z0L9-F1
#
_cell.length_a   1.000
_cell.length_b   1.000
_cell.length_c   1.000
_cell.angle_alpha   90.00
_cell.angle_beta   90.00
_cell.angle_gamma   90.00
#
_symmetry.space_group_name_H-M   'P 1'
#
loop_
_entity.id
_entity.type
_entity.pdbx_description
1 polymer ?
#
loop_
_entity_poly.entity_id
_entity_poly.type
_entity_poly.pdbx_seq_one_letter_code
_entity_poly.pdbx_strand_id
1 'polypeptide(L)'
;MLLSEEPATLIHHTVRNFNIDPDKLAVSRVNESLSTLQQARELRLREAEQSLKKLSRQLNTLSSQHDDLAAAHSSTDHASHIARLDTQKFRVAKAANDAEVETERLAQQAADLSARLQELELQGVEGGADDASSRRGRDPVDDEVLLRLKVYRSLGIDIERDSRDGEWNRAVVRNDRRGDVHVVNLDKKFSRYFYANHFWSTL
;
A
#
# COMPACT_ATOMS: atom_id res chain seq x y z
N MET A 1 100.13 57.37 -35.34
CA MET A 1 98.84 58.08 -35.22
C MET A 1 97.74 57.08 -35.54
N LEU A 2 96.89 56.75 -34.56
CA LEU A 2 95.98 55.59 -34.58
C LEU A 2 94.57 55.94 -35.08
N LEU A 3 94.37 57.08 -35.76
CA LEU A 3 93.12 57.42 -36.43
C LEU A 3 93.43 57.86 -37.86
N SER A 4 92.85 57.16 -38.82
CA SER A 4 93.00 57.40 -40.27
C SER A 4 92.17 58.58 -40.78
N GLU A 5 91.29 59.14 -39.96
CA GLU A 5 90.46 60.31 -40.29
C GLU A 5 90.41 61.28 -39.11
N GLU A 6 90.27 62.57 -39.42
CA GLU A 6 90.10 63.62 -38.41
C GLU A 6 88.73 63.45 -37.71
N PRO A 7 88.67 63.38 -36.38
CA PRO A 7 87.43 63.09 -35.65
C PRO A 7 86.32 64.13 -35.90
N ALA A 8 86.69 65.37 -36.23
CA ALA A 8 85.74 66.41 -36.62
C ALA A 8 84.96 66.04 -37.90
N THR A 9 85.62 65.42 -38.88
CA THR A 9 85.00 64.99 -40.14
C THR A 9 83.98 63.87 -39.90
N LEU A 10 84.31 62.92 -39.02
CA LEU A 10 83.39 61.85 -38.64
C LEU A 10 82.14 62.40 -37.92
N ILE A 11 82.32 63.35 -37.00
CA ILE A 11 81.21 64.02 -36.30
C ILE A 11 80.32 64.80 -37.30
N HIS A 12 80.91 65.52 -38.26
CA HIS A 12 80.13 66.20 -39.27
C HIS A 12 79.38 65.24 -40.20
N HIS A 13 79.98 64.09 -40.54
CA HIS A 13 79.33 63.07 -41.35
C HIS A 13 78.17 62.39 -40.61
N THR A 14 78.31 62.10 -39.31
CA THR A 14 77.22 61.54 -38.50
C THR A 14 76.09 62.54 -38.32
N VAL A 15 76.38 63.81 -38.05
CA VAL A 15 75.35 64.86 -37.95
C VAL A 15 74.60 65.06 -39.27
N ARG A 16 75.31 65.05 -40.40
CA ARG A 16 74.69 65.21 -41.73
C ARG A 16 73.82 64.02 -42.13
N ASN A 17 74.22 62.80 -41.76
CA ASN A 17 73.47 61.59 -42.06
C ASN A 17 72.35 61.29 -41.06
N PHE A 18 72.32 61.98 -39.92
CA PHE A 18 71.24 61.85 -38.94
C PHE A 18 70.02 62.67 -39.38
N ASN A 19 69.24 62.09 -40.29
CA ASN A 19 68.00 62.70 -40.78
C ASN A 19 66.82 62.38 -39.86
N ILE A 20 66.29 63.40 -39.18
CA ILE A 20 65.20 63.27 -38.19
C ILE A 20 63.81 63.36 -38.84
N ASP A 21 63.73 63.92 -40.05
CA ASP A 21 62.46 64.14 -40.74
C ASP A 21 61.67 62.86 -41.08
N PRO A 22 62.30 61.75 -41.57
CA PRO A 22 61.56 60.51 -41.81
C PRO A 22 60.97 59.92 -40.52
N ASP A 23 61.66 60.06 -39.40
CA ASP A 23 61.20 59.58 -38.10
C ASP A 23 60.03 60.42 -37.58
N LYS A 24 60.10 61.75 -37.72
CA LYS A 24 58.97 62.64 -37.41
C LYS A 24 57.74 62.30 -38.25
N LEU A 25 57.92 62.05 -39.54
CA LEU A 25 56.84 61.63 -40.43
C LEU A 25 56.29 60.25 -40.06
N ALA A 26 57.15 59.31 -39.65
CA ALA A 26 56.72 58.01 -39.15
C ALA A 26 55.87 58.15 -37.87
N VAL A 27 56.28 58.97 -36.91
CA VAL A 27 55.51 59.26 -35.69
C VAL A 27 54.16 59.90 -36.02
N SER A 28 54.12 60.85 -36.95
CA SER A 28 52.85 61.47 -37.41
C SER A 28 51.90 60.42 -37.99
N ARG A 29 52.39 59.55 -38.89
CA ARG A 29 51.60 58.46 -39.47
C ARG A 29 51.09 57.47 -38.42
N VAL A 30 51.90 57.14 -37.43
CA VAL A 30 51.50 56.27 -36.32
C VAL A 30 50.38 56.92 -35.51
N ASN A 31 50.46 58.22 -35.21
CA ASN A 31 49.41 58.93 -34.49
C ASN A 31 48.09 58.98 -35.28
N GLU A 32 48.14 59.21 -36.58
CA GLU A 32 46.95 59.13 -37.45
C GLU A 32 46.36 57.71 -37.46
N SER A 33 47.21 56.69 -37.53
CA SER A 33 46.79 55.28 -37.47
C SER A 33 46.15 54.93 -36.12
N LEU A 34 46.67 55.48 -35.02
CA LEU A 34 46.09 55.29 -33.68
C LEU A 34 44.76 56.00 -33.54
N SER A 35 44.65 57.23 -34.05
CA SER A 35 43.40 58.01 -34.04
C SER A 35 42.29 57.30 -34.83
N THR A 36 42.60 56.84 -36.04
CA THR A 36 41.64 56.08 -36.88
C THR A 36 41.25 54.76 -36.23
N LEU A 37 42.21 54.04 -35.63
CA LEU A 37 41.92 52.81 -34.88
C LEU A 37 41.01 53.07 -33.67
N GLN A 38 41.24 54.16 -32.94
CA GLN A 38 40.44 54.54 -31.79
C GLN A 38 39.00 54.87 -32.20
N GLN A 39 38.81 55.63 -33.29
CA GLN A 39 37.49 55.92 -33.84
C GLN A 39 36.75 54.64 -34.28
N ALA A 40 37.45 53.72 -34.96
CA ALA A 40 36.87 52.44 -35.37
C ALA A 40 36.48 51.58 -34.16
N ARG A 41 37.31 51.54 -33.11
CA ARG A 41 36.99 50.83 -31.86
C ARG A 41 35.78 51.43 -31.16
N GLU A 42 35.70 52.75 -31.08
CA GLU A 42 34.57 53.43 -30.45
C GLU A 42 33.26 53.17 -31.20
N LEU A 43 33.30 53.19 -32.54
CA LEU A 43 32.14 52.84 -33.36
C LEU A 43 31.68 51.39 -33.09
N ARG A 44 32.62 50.43 -33.08
CA ARG A 44 32.31 49.02 -32.78
C ARG A 44 31.76 48.81 -31.38
N LEU A 45 32.30 49.52 -30.39
CA LEU A 45 31.80 49.47 -29.02
C LEU A 45 30.36 49.99 -28.95
N ARG A 46 30.08 51.14 -29.59
CA ARG A 46 28.72 51.71 -29.65
C ARG A 46 27.73 50.76 -30.35
N GLU A 47 28.13 50.13 -31.46
CA GLU A 47 27.31 49.12 -32.16
C GLU A 47 26.99 47.92 -31.25
N ALA A 48 28.00 47.40 -30.54
CA ALA A 48 27.83 46.28 -29.62
C ALA A 48 26.93 46.65 -28.43
N GLU A 49 27.09 47.84 -27.86
CA GLU A 49 26.22 48.31 -26.78
C GLU A 49 24.77 48.50 -27.23
N GLN A 50 24.54 49.03 -28.44
CA GLN A 50 23.20 49.19 -28.99
C GLN A 50 22.54 47.83 -29.24
N SER A 51 23.28 46.86 -29.79
CA SER A 51 22.76 45.51 -30.00
C SER A 51 22.44 44.83 -28.66
N LEU A 52 23.32 44.95 -27.66
CA LEU A 52 23.08 44.40 -26.32
C LEU A 52 21.85 45.03 -25.65
N LYS A 53 21.68 46.36 -25.74
CA LYS A 53 20.47 47.03 -25.24
C LYS A 53 19.20 46.56 -25.95
N LYS A 54 19.25 46.34 -27.27
CA LYS A 54 18.12 45.83 -28.03
C LYS A 54 17.77 44.40 -27.61
N LEU A 55 18.76 43.51 -27.53
CA LEU A 55 18.56 42.12 -27.10
C LEU A 55 18.05 42.05 -25.66
N SER A 56 18.57 42.87 -24.75
CA SER A 56 18.10 42.95 -23.37
C SER A 56 16.61 43.35 -23.29
N ARG A 57 16.18 44.34 -24.08
CA ARG A 57 14.75 44.71 -24.16
C ARG A 57 13.90 43.56 -24.71
N GLN A 58 14.36 42.91 -25.78
CA GLN A 58 13.66 41.77 -26.37
C GLN A 58 13.53 40.60 -25.38
N LEU A 59 14.60 40.29 -24.64
CA LEU A 59 14.59 39.26 -23.61
C LEU A 59 13.58 39.60 -22.51
N ASN A 60 13.56 40.83 -22.03
CA ASN A 60 12.60 41.25 -21.00
C ASN A 60 11.15 41.12 -21.49
N THR A 61 10.86 41.51 -22.74
CA THR A 61 9.53 41.35 -23.33
C THR A 61 9.13 39.89 -23.51
N LEU A 62 10.05 39.04 -23.97
CA LEU A 62 9.78 37.60 -24.12
C LEU A 62 9.61 36.92 -22.76
N SER A 63 10.38 37.31 -21.76
CA SER A 63 10.25 36.81 -20.38
C SER A 63 8.88 37.18 -19.81
N SER A 64 8.46 38.43 -19.92
CA SER A 64 7.14 38.84 -19.42
C SER A 64 6.01 38.11 -20.14
N GLN A 65 6.10 37.96 -21.48
CA GLN A 65 5.12 37.19 -22.26
C GLN A 65 5.09 35.72 -21.85
N HIS A 66 6.24 35.12 -21.60
CA HIS A 66 6.33 33.74 -21.13
C HIS A 66 5.67 33.57 -19.77
N ASP A 67 5.94 34.47 -18.82
CA ASP A 67 5.36 34.42 -17.47
C ASP A 67 3.85 34.61 -17.51
N ASP A 68 3.35 35.53 -18.36
CA ASP A 68 1.92 35.74 -18.59
C ASP A 68 1.25 34.49 -19.19
N LEU A 69 1.87 33.86 -20.19
CA LEU A 69 1.35 32.64 -20.80
C LEU A 69 1.38 31.45 -19.85
N ALA A 70 2.45 31.29 -19.07
CA ALA A 70 2.56 30.24 -18.06
C ALA A 70 1.48 30.39 -16.98
N ALA A 71 1.22 31.62 -16.52
CA ALA A 71 0.15 31.91 -15.59
C ALA A 71 -1.24 31.58 -16.20
N ALA A 72 -1.50 32.00 -17.44
CA ALA A 72 -2.76 31.72 -18.12
C ALA A 72 -3.00 30.21 -18.36
N HIS A 73 -1.96 29.48 -18.76
CA HIS A 73 -2.03 28.03 -18.98
C HIS A 73 -2.30 27.29 -17.66
N SER A 74 -1.64 27.69 -16.56
CA SER A 74 -1.85 27.07 -15.25
C SER A 74 -3.29 27.18 -14.76
N SER A 75 -3.94 28.33 -14.99
CA SER A 75 -5.35 28.55 -14.62
C SER A 75 -6.29 27.69 -15.47
N THR A 76 -6.01 27.55 -16.77
CA THR A 76 -6.84 26.76 -17.69
C THR A 76 -6.74 25.27 -17.38
N ASP A 77 -5.51 24.77 -17.16
CA ASP A 77 -5.28 23.39 -16.74
C ASP A 77 -5.95 23.11 -15.40
N HIS A 78 -5.81 24.03 -14.44
CA HIS A 78 -6.43 23.88 -13.13
C HIS A 78 -7.96 23.80 -13.22
N ALA A 79 -8.60 24.66 -14.03
CA ALA A 79 -10.04 24.61 -14.26
C ALA A 79 -10.49 23.28 -14.91
N SER A 80 -9.73 22.79 -15.91
CA SER A 80 -10.02 21.49 -16.54
C SER A 80 -9.88 20.32 -15.55
N HIS A 81 -8.88 20.39 -14.67
CA HIS A 81 -8.63 19.38 -13.64
C HIS A 81 -9.73 19.37 -12.58
N ILE A 82 -10.18 20.55 -12.13
CA ILE A 82 -11.32 20.70 -11.22
C ILE A 82 -12.57 20.10 -11.85
N ALA A 83 -12.90 20.44 -13.10
CA ALA A 83 -14.08 19.89 -13.78
C ALA A 83 -14.01 18.36 -13.89
N ARG A 84 -12.83 17.79 -14.16
CA ARG A 84 -12.62 16.33 -14.15
C ARG A 84 -12.89 15.74 -12.77
N LEU A 85 -12.34 16.32 -11.71
CA LEU A 85 -12.55 15.87 -10.34
C LEU A 85 -14.02 15.98 -9.93
N ASP A 86 -14.72 17.03 -10.32
CA ASP A 86 -16.15 17.19 -10.02
C ASP A 86 -16.99 16.11 -10.70
N THR A 87 -16.70 15.77 -11.96
CA THR A 87 -17.39 14.65 -12.64
C THR A 87 -17.08 13.31 -11.98
N GLN A 88 -15.85 13.09 -11.51
CA GLN A 88 -15.49 11.88 -10.77
C GLN A 88 -16.18 11.83 -9.41
N LYS A 89 -16.19 12.93 -8.67
CA LYS A 89 -16.91 13.08 -7.39
C LYS A 89 -18.39 12.75 -7.56
N PHE A 90 -19.04 13.29 -8.60
CA PHE A 90 -20.45 13.00 -8.86
C PHE A 90 -20.70 11.53 -9.21
N ARG A 91 -19.84 10.92 -10.04
CA ARG A 91 -19.94 9.50 -10.39
C ARG A 91 -19.74 8.60 -9.18
N VAL A 92 -18.76 8.89 -8.33
CA VAL A 92 -18.48 8.11 -7.12
C VAL A 92 -19.62 8.28 -6.12
N ALA A 93 -20.11 9.50 -5.90
CA ALA A 93 -21.25 9.74 -5.02
C ALA A 93 -22.52 8.99 -5.51
N LYS A 94 -22.78 8.99 -6.82
CA LYS A 94 -23.88 8.22 -7.39
C LYS A 94 -23.70 6.71 -7.18
N ALA A 95 -22.52 6.17 -7.47
CA ALA A 95 -22.24 4.75 -7.28
C ALA A 95 -22.33 4.33 -5.81
N ALA A 96 -21.91 5.18 -4.88
CA ALA A 96 -22.06 4.97 -3.45
C ALA A 96 -23.54 4.96 -3.05
N ASN A 97 -24.34 5.92 -3.51
CA ASN A 97 -25.77 5.96 -3.24
C ASN A 97 -26.51 4.74 -3.83
N ASP A 98 -26.18 4.32 -5.05
CA ASP A 98 -26.75 3.11 -5.65
C ASP A 98 -26.37 1.85 -4.85
N ALA A 99 -25.15 1.78 -4.32
CA ALA A 99 -24.72 0.69 -3.44
C ALA A 99 -25.44 0.73 -2.08
N GLU A 100 -25.62 1.91 -1.48
CA GLU A 100 -26.37 2.09 -0.22
C GLU A 100 -27.82 1.60 -0.37
N VAL A 101 -28.51 2.00 -1.45
CA VAL A 101 -29.87 1.53 -1.74
C VAL A 101 -29.95 0.01 -1.88
N GLU A 102 -29.00 -0.61 -2.58
CA GLU A 102 -28.96 -2.07 -2.68
C GLU A 102 -28.65 -2.75 -1.34
N THR A 103 -27.78 -2.17 -0.51
CA THR A 103 -27.52 -2.71 0.83
C THR A 103 -28.74 -2.63 1.73
N GLU A 104 -29.51 -1.54 1.68
CA GLU A 104 -30.77 -1.41 2.41
C GLU A 104 -31.80 -2.45 1.94
N ARG A 105 -31.92 -2.64 0.63
CA ARG A 105 -32.80 -3.66 0.05
C ARG A 105 -32.42 -5.07 0.50
N LEU A 106 -31.13 -5.41 0.44
CA LEU A 106 -30.63 -6.71 0.89
C LEU A 106 -30.80 -6.90 2.40
N ALA A 107 -30.61 -5.86 3.20
CA ALA A 107 -30.84 -5.90 4.64
C ALA A 107 -32.31 -6.17 4.99
N GLN A 108 -33.25 -5.55 4.27
CA GLN A 108 -34.68 -5.84 4.42
C GLN A 108 -34.99 -7.30 4.06
N GLN A 109 -34.46 -7.81 2.94
CA GLN A 109 -34.65 -9.20 2.54
C GLN A 109 -34.05 -10.19 3.56
N ALA A 110 -32.88 -9.88 4.11
CA ALA A 110 -32.27 -10.69 5.16
C ALA A 110 -33.10 -10.68 6.44
N ALA A 111 -33.65 -9.52 6.83
CA ALA A 111 -34.55 -9.40 7.97
C ALA A 111 -35.83 -10.24 7.77
N ASP A 112 -36.47 -10.13 6.61
CA ASP A 112 -37.67 -10.91 6.27
C ASP A 112 -37.39 -12.42 6.29
N LEU A 113 -36.27 -12.86 5.71
CA LEU A 113 -35.88 -14.28 5.72
C LEU A 113 -35.54 -14.75 7.14
N SER A 114 -34.89 -13.92 7.95
CA SER A 114 -34.61 -14.25 9.35
C SER A 114 -35.89 -14.39 10.17
N ALA A 115 -36.88 -13.53 9.94
CA ALA A 115 -38.19 -13.62 10.58
C ALA A 115 -38.94 -14.89 10.16
N ARG A 116 -38.91 -15.25 8.87
CA ARG A 116 -39.49 -16.52 8.36
C ARG A 116 -38.78 -17.74 8.92
N LEU A 117 -37.44 -17.70 9.04
CA LEU A 117 -36.69 -18.77 9.67
C LEU A 117 -37.06 -18.92 11.14
N GLN A 118 -37.17 -17.82 11.89
CA GLN A 118 -37.64 -17.86 13.28
C GLN A 118 -39.06 -18.44 13.38
N GLU A 119 -39.97 -18.07 12.48
CA GLU A 119 -41.32 -18.63 12.43
C GLU A 119 -41.30 -20.14 12.15
N LEU A 120 -40.47 -20.61 11.21
CA LEU A 120 -40.30 -22.03 10.91
C LEU A 120 -39.60 -22.81 12.04
N GLU A 121 -38.62 -22.21 12.72
CA GLU A 121 -37.97 -22.79 13.90
C GLU A 121 -38.95 -22.94 15.08
N LEU A 122 -39.86 -21.97 15.25
CA LEU A 122 -40.98 -22.04 16.18
C LEU A 122 -42.00 -23.11 15.78
N GLN A 123 -42.26 -23.29 14.49
CA GLN A 123 -43.14 -24.35 13.96
C GLN A 123 -42.49 -25.74 14.02
N GLY A 124 -41.16 -25.83 14.00
CA GLY A 124 -40.41 -27.09 14.00
C GLY A 124 -40.46 -27.82 12.65
N VAL A 125 -39.57 -28.81 12.47
CA VAL A 125 -39.48 -29.65 11.24
C VAL A 125 -40.74 -30.52 11.03
N GLU A 126 -41.65 -30.56 12.01
CA GLU A 126 -42.93 -31.24 11.93
C GLU A 126 -44.05 -30.25 11.59
N GLY A 127 -44.19 -29.98 10.29
CA GLY A 127 -45.48 -29.60 9.71
C GLY A 127 -46.49 -30.76 9.74
N GLY A 128 -46.62 -31.42 10.89
CA GLY A 128 -47.49 -32.58 11.09
C GLY A 128 -47.67 -32.81 12.58
N ALA A 129 -48.86 -32.48 13.07
CA ALA A 129 -49.65 -32.99 14.21
C ALA A 129 -49.04 -33.74 15.42
N ASP A 130 -47.76 -34.13 15.48
CA ASP A 130 -47.25 -35.11 16.46
C ASP A 130 -46.17 -34.55 17.43
N ASP A 131 -45.42 -33.48 17.13
CA ASP A 131 -44.31 -33.02 18.02
C ASP A 131 -44.72 -32.09 19.18
N ALA A 132 -45.94 -31.54 19.19
CA ALA A 132 -46.42 -30.74 20.32
C ALA A 132 -46.57 -31.58 21.61
N SER A 133 -46.52 -32.91 21.48
CA SER A 133 -46.58 -33.88 22.59
C SER A 133 -45.20 -34.25 23.16
N SER A 134 -44.11 -34.07 22.42
CA SER A 134 -42.78 -34.59 22.78
C SER A 134 -42.00 -33.64 23.71
N ARG A 135 -42.10 -32.32 23.53
CA ARG A 135 -41.35 -31.36 24.37
C ARG A 135 -41.96 -31.08 25.75
N ARG A 136 -43.15 -31.62 26.03
CA ARG A 136 -43.78 -31.56 27.36
C ARG A 136 -43.70 -32.89 28.12
N GLY A 137 -43.02 -33.90 27.57
CA GLY A 137 -42.97 -35.26 28.10
C GLY A 137 -41.56 -35.86 28.23
N ARG A 138 -40.52 -35.06 28.48
CA ARG A 138 -39.23 -35.60 28.93
C ARG A 138 -39.39 -36.07 30.37
N ASP A 139 -39.76 -37.35 30.52
CA ASP A 139 -40.00 -38.03 31.78
C ASP A 139 -38.71 -37.97 32.66
N PRO A 140 -38.76 -37.45 33.90
CA PRO A 140 -37.57 -37.32 34.77
C PRO A 140 -36.86 -38.65 35.05
N VAL A 141 -37.53 -39.78 34.81
CA VAL A 141 -36.98 -41.13 34.98
C VAL A 141 -35.89 -41.44 33.94
N ASP A 142 -36.06 -40.98 32.70
CA ASP A 142 -35.06 -41.21 31.64
C ASP A 142 -33.78 -40.40 31.88
N ASP A 143 -33.91 -39.19 32.44
CA ASP A 143 -32.76 -38.37 32.79
C ASP A 143 -31.95 -39.00 33.94
N GLU A 144 -32.62 -39.59 34.94
CA GLU A 144 -31.95 -40.31 36.03
C GLU A 144 -31.18 -41.55 35.53
N VAL A 145 -31.77 -42.34 34.64
CA VAL A 145 -31.11 -43.52 34.06
C VAL A 145 -29.90 -43.12 33.21
N LEU A 146 -30.03 -42.06 32.40
CA LEU A 146 -28.94 -41.52 31.60
C LEU A 146 -27.81 -40.95 32.48
N LEU A 147 -28.15 -40.25 33.57
CA LEU A 147 -27.19 -39.75 34.55
C LEU A 147 -26.44 -40.90 35.24
N ARG A 148 -27.16 -41.93 35.71
CA ARG A 148 -26.55 -43.13 36.31
C ARG A 148 -25.62 -43.83 35.31
N LEU A 149 -26.03 -43.99 34.06
CA LEU A 149 -25.20 -44.60 33.01
C LEU A 149 -23.94 -43.77 32.72
N LYS A 150 -24.04 -42.43 32.72
CA LYS A 150 -22.90 -41.53 32.54
C LYS A 150 -21.92 -41.63 33.72
N VAL A 151 -22.42 -41.78 34.94
CA VAL A 151 -21.58 -42.04 36.13
C VAL A 151 -20.85 -43.37 35.97
N TYR A 152 -21.52 -44.47 35.64
CA TYR A 152 -20.86 -45.78 35.47
C TYR A 152 -19.82 -45.78 34.34
N ARG A 153 -20.08 -45.09 33.23
CA ARG A 153 -19.08 -44.91 32.16
C ARG A 153 -17.90 -44.04 32.62
N SER A 154 -18.13 -43.01 33.44
CA SER A 154 -17.04 -42.19 34.01
C SER A 154 -16.18 -42.95 35.01
N LEU A 155 -16.71 -44.02 35.64
CA LEU A 155 -15.94 -44.96 36.45
C LEU A 155 -15.13 -45.96 35.59
N GLY A 156 -15.15 -45.84 34.27
CA GLY A 156 -14.36 -46.69 33.36
C GLY A 156 -14.95 -48.06 33.09
N ILE A 157 -16.24 -48.27 33.41
CA ILE A 157 -16.97 -49.51 33.11
C ILE A 157 -17.71 -49.33 31.78
N ASP A 158 -17.24 -49.98 30.73
CA ASP A 158 -17.94 -50.06 29.44
C ASP A 158 -18.49 -51.47 29.23
N ILE A 159 -19.73 -51.56 28.76
CA ILE A 159 -20.39 -52.83 28.47
C ILE A 159 -20.53 -52.95 26.95
N GLU A 160 -19.98 -54.02 26.39
CA GLU A 160 -20.03 -54.33 24.98
C GLU A 160 -21.11 -55.39 24.71
N ARG A 161 -21.96 -55.15 23.72
CA ARG A 161 -22.94 -56.13 23.24
C ARG A 161 -22.30 -56.98 22.15
N ASP A 162 -22.52 -58.28 22.20
CA ASP A 162 -22.12 -59.15 21.09
C ASP A 162 -23.05 -58.91 19.89
N SER A 163 -22.46 -58.73 18.71
CA SER A 163 -23.16 -58.30 17.48
C SER A 163 -24.06 -59.38 16.87
N ARG A 164 -24.02 -60.62 17.38
CA ARG A 164 -24.78 -61.75 16.82
C ARG A 164 -26.05 -62.11 17.59
N ASP A 165 -26.03 -62.04 18.92
CA ASP A 165 -27.15 -62.49 19.77
C ASP A 165 -27.79 -61.37 20.60
N GLY A 166 -27.29 -60.13 20.54
CA GLY A 166 -27.89 -58.95 21.19
C GLY A 166 -27.81 -58.92 22.73
N GLU A 167 -27.29 -59.99 23.34
CA GLU A 167 -27.07 -60.17 24.77
C GLU A 167 -25.77 -59.49 25.24
N TRP A 168 -25.79 -58.98 26.48
CA TRP A 168 -24.68 -58.27 27.11
C TRP A 168 -23.63 -59.25 27.65
N ASN A 169 -22.69 -59.66 26.81
CA ASN A 169 -21.77 -60.75 27.16
C ASN A 169 -20.39 -60.27 27.65
N ARG A 170 -20.04 -58.98 27.54
CA ARG A 170 -18.70 -58.50 27.87
C ARG A 170 -18.73 -57.15 28.58
N ALA A 171 -18.03 -57.05 29.70
CA ALA A 171 -17.76 -55.81 30.41
C ALA A 171 -16.26 -55.55 30.44
N VAL A 172 -15.85 -54.32 30.11
CA VAL A 172 -14.48 -53.84 30.16
C VAL A 172 -14.39 -52.82 31.27
N VAL A 173 -13.59 -53.10 32.29
CA VAL A 173 -13.31 -52.19 33.40
C VAL A 173 -11.91 -51.63 33.23
N ARG A 174 -11.80 -50.30 33.11
CA ARG A 174 -10.54 -49.57 32.97
C ARG A 174 -10.25 -48.83 34.27
N ASN A 175 -9.11 -49.13 34.89
CA ASN A 175 -8.66 -48.40 36.06
C ASN A 175 -7.64 -47.33 35.63
N ASP A 176 -8.09 -46.09 35.49
CA ASP A 176 -7.26 -44.97 35.03
C ASP A 176 -6.10 -44.64 35.99
N ARG A 177 -6.16 -45.05 37.26
CA ARG A 177 -5.08 -44.81 38.24
C ARG A 177 -3.97 -45.85 38.20
N ARG A 178 -4.29 -47.10 37.86
CA ARG A 178 -3.31 -48.21 37.77
C ARG A 178 -2.88 -48.54 36.35
N GLY A 179 -3.65 -48.09 35.34
CA GLY A 179 -3.36 -48.34 33.92
C GLY A 179 -3.76 -49.74 33.44
N ASP A 180 -4.48 -50.51 34.27
CA ASP A 180 -4.88 -51.88 33.97
C ASP A 180 -6.29 -51.92 33.35
N VAL A 181 -6.47 -52.81 32.36
CA VAL A 181 -7.75 -53.06 31.69
C VAL A 181 -8.17 -54.49 31.95
N HIS A 182 -9.27 -54.66 32.68
CA HIS A 182 -9.85 -55.97 32.98
C HIS A 182 -11.05 -56.22 32.07
N VAL A 183 -10.92 -57.25 31.22
CA VAL A 183 -12.00 -57.71 30.35
C VAL A 183 -12.68 -58.90 31.01
N VAL A 184 -13.94 -58.73 31.39
CA VAL A 184 -14.75 -59.75 32.06
C VAL A 184 -15.87 -60.20 31.13
N ASN A 185 -15.90 -61.50 30.82
CA ASN A 185 -17.01 -62.10 30.09
C ASN A 185 -18.13 -62.46 31.08
N LEU A 186 -19.32 -61.92 30.86
CA LEU A 186 -20.50 -62.09 31.70
C LEU A 186 -21.21 -63.41 31.32
N ASP A 187 -20.71 -64.53 31.83
CA ASP A 187 -21.40 -65.83 31.70
C ASP A 187 -22.41 -66.00 32.86
N LYS A 188 -23.56 -66.64 32.59
CA LYS A 188 -24.63 -66.92 33.56
C LYS A 188 -24.23 -67.95 34.64
N LYS A 189 -23.02 -68.49 34.56
CA LYS A 189 -22.48 -69.49 35.49
C LYS A 189 -22.05 -68.93 36.85
N PHE A 190 -21.75 -67.64 36.94
CA PHE A 190 -21.34 -66.99 38.20
C PHE A 190 -22.45 -66.13 38.79
N SER A 191 -22.49 -66.06 40.13
CA SER A 191 -23.47 -65.22 40.84
C SER A 191 -23.23 -63.73 40.57
N ARG A 192 -24.32 -62.95 40.51
CA ARG A 192 -24.26 -61.47 40.41
C ARG A 192 -23.40 -60.84 41.51
N TYR A 193 -23.37 -61.46 42.69
CA TYR A 193 -22.54 -61.03 43.81
C TYR A 193 -21.04 -61.18 43.53
N PHE A 194 -20.65 -62.25 42.82
CA PHE A 194 -19.26 -62.47 42.41
C PHE A 194 -18.77 -61.39 41.44
N TYR A 195 -19.58 -61.07 40.43
CA TYR A 195 -19.24 -60.01 39.47
C TYR A 195 -19.18 -58.62 40.13
N ALA A 196 -20.11 -58.31 41.04
CA ALA A 196 -20.08 -57.05 41.76
C ALA A 196 -18.79 -56.89 42.59
N ASN A 197 -18.42 -57.88 43.40
CA ASN A 197 -17.18 -57.82 44.18
C ASN A 197 -15.94 -57.78 43.30
N HIS A 198 -15.95 -58.47 42.15
CA HIS A 198 -14.84 -58.44 41.22
C HIS A 198 -14.67 -57.05 40.60
N PHE A 199 -15.76 -56.41 40.14
CA PHE A 199 -15.71 -55.05 39.59
C PHE A 199 -15.24 -54.03 40.63
N TRP A 200 -15.73 -54.10 41.87
CA TRP A 200 -15.27 -53.23 42.96
C TRP A 200 -13.81 -53.47 43.35
N SER A 201 -13.30 -54.70 43.19
CA SER A 201 -11.88 -55.02 43.43
C SER A 201 -10.96 -54.53 42.31
N THR A 202 -11.47 -54.36 41.08
CA THR A 202 -10.67 -54.00 39.90
C THR A 202 -10.71 -52.50 39.56
N LEU A 203 -11.67 -51.75 40.13
CA LEU A 203 -11.77 -50.30 40.05
C LEU A 203 -10.65 -49.57 40.81
#